data_AF-A0A0K8JJ10-F1
#
_entry.id   AF-A0A0K8JJ10-F1
#
_cell.length_a   1.000
_cell.length_b   1.000
_cell.length_c   1.000
_cell.angle_alpha   90.00
_cell.angle_beta   90.00
_cell.angle_gamma   90.00
#
_symmetry.space_group_name_H-M   'P 1'
#
loop_
_entity.id
_entity.type
_entity.pdbx_description
1 polymer ?
#
loop_
_entity_poly.entity_id
_entity_poly.type
_entity_poly.pdbx_seq_one_letter_code
_entity_poly.pdbx_strand_id
1 'polypeptide(L)' 'MKVAIISDTHLKKNSGQLNALTDTLHKADLVVHAGDYGNIWVLKYLQDHFNFTGVWGLAHNA' A
#
# COMPACT_ATOMS: atom_id res chain seq x y z
N MET A 1 -12.30 -4.43 -15.16
CA MET A 1 -11.31 -4.88 -14.16
C MET A 1 -10.19 -3.85 -14.10
N LYS A 2 -9.95 -3.26 -12.92
CA LYS A 2 -8.94 -2.25 -12.66
C LYS A 2 -7.96 -2.78 -11.62
N VAL A 3 -6.68 -2.75 -11.94
CA VAL A 3 -5.60 -3.14 -11.03
C VAL A 3 -4.81 -1.88 -10.69
N ALA A 4 -4.66 -1.58 -9.40
CA ALA A 4 -3.79 -0.52 -8.92
C ALA A 4 -2.45 -1.13 -8.49
N ILE A 5 -1.34 -0.57 -8.98
CA ILE A 5 0.01 -1.00 -8.60
C ILE A 5 0.70 0.16 -7.89
N ILE A 6 1.20 -0.11 -6.69
CA ILE A 6 1.92 0.85 -5.84
C ILE A 6 3.27 0.26 -5.42
N SER A 7 4.22 1.11 -5.07
CA SER A 7 5.57 0.71 -4.67
C SER A 7 6.17 1.84 -3.85
N ASP A 8 7.15 1.52 -3.00
CA ASP A 8 8.03 2.52 -2.37
C ASP A 8 7.26 3.67 -1.71
N THR A 9 6.23 3.29 -0.93
CA THR A 9 5.20 4.25 -0.52
C THR A 9 5.61 5.06 0.71
N HIS A 10 6.50 4.53 1.57
CA HIS A 10 7.00 5.17 2.80
C HIS A 10 5.92 5.96 3.59
N LEU A 11 4.71 5.39 3.69
CA LEU A 11 3.55 6.10 4.25
C LEU A 11 3.74 6.42 5.73
N LYS A 12 3.15 7.54 6.16
CA LYS A 12 3.11 7.97 7.57
C LYS A 12 1.66 8.02 8.05
N LYS A 13 1.38 7.48 9.24
CA LYS A 13 -0.01 7.29 9.75
C LYS A 13 -0.88 8.56 9.76
N ASN A 14 -0.28 9.73 9.94
CA ASN A 14 -1.02 10.99 10.14
C ASN A 14 -0.86 11.99 8.98
N SER A 15 -0.52 11.52 7.78
CA SER A 15 -0.52 12.37 6.59
C SER A 15 -1.87 12.27 5.86
N GLY A 16 -2.46 13.39 5.45
CA GLY A 16 -3.64 13.41 4.57
C GLY A 16 -3.45 12.68 3.24
N GLN A 17 -2.20 12.33 2.90
CA GLN A 17 -1.82 11.47 1.78
C GLN A 17 -2.46 10.08 1.85
N LEU A 18 -2.66 9.53 3.06
CA LEU A 18 -3.29 8.21 3.21
C LEU A 18 -4.73 8.23 2.72
N ASN A 19 -5.51 9.26 3.09
CA ASN A 19 -6.91 9.36 2.68
C ASN A 19 -7.05 9.47 1.16
N ALA A 20 -6.24 10.33 0.52
CA ALA A 20 -6.28 10.50 -0.93
C ALA A 20 -5.86 9.21 -1.69
N LEU A 21 -4.85 8.50 -1.16
CA LEU A 21 -4.44 7.20 -1.69
C LEU A 21 -5.58 6.18 -1.56
N THR A 22 -6.20 6.09 -0.39
CA THR A 22 -7.30 5.17 -0.11
C THR A 22 -8.50 5.40 -1.02
N ASP A 23 -8.91 6.65 -1.22
CA ASP A 23 -10.00 7.00 -2.14
C ASP A 23 -9.70 6.59 -3.58
N THR A 24 -8.43 6.60 -3.97
CA THR A 24 -7.98 6.16 -5.29
C THR A 24 -7.96 4.64 -5.40
N LEU A 25 -7.41 3.95 -4.40
CA LEU A 25 -7.30 2.49 -4.37
C LEU A 25 -8.66 1.80 -4.28
N HIS A 26 -9.66 2.40 -3.62
CA HIS A 26 -11.03 1.85 -3.58
C HIS A 26 -11.72 1.77 -4.94
N LYS A 27 -11.20 2.46 -5.97
CA LYS A 27 -11.70 2.37 -7.34
C LYS A 27 -11.15 1.17 -8.11
N ALA A 28 -10.21 0.41 -7.52
CA ALA A 28 -9.58 -0.76 -8.10
C ALA A 28 -10.21 -2.05 -7.56
N ASP A 29 -10.23 -3.08 -8.41
CA ASP A 29 -10.69 -4.42 -8.06
C ASP A 29 -9.57 -5.25 -7.37
N LEU A 30 -8.31 -4.86 -7.59
CA LEU A 30 -7.11 -5.47 -7.02
C LEU A 30 -6.04 -4.40 -6.77
N VAL A 31 -5.38 -4.45 -5.62
CA VAL A 31 -4.22 -3.65 -5.26
C VAL A 31 -2.99 -4.53 -5.20
N VAL A 32 -1.92 -4.14 -5.91
CA VAL A 32 -0.62 -4.80 -5.91
C VAL A 32 0.42 -3.86 -5.30
N HIS A 33 1.16 -4.29 -4.28
CA HIS A 33 2.31 -3.52 -3.78
C HIS A 33 3.63 -4.22 -4.09
N ALA A 34 4.51 -3.53 -4.82
CA ALA A 34 5.79 -4.06 -5.30
C ALA A 34 6.91 -4.02 -4.23
N GLY A 35 6.55 -4.00 -2.94
CA GLY A 35 7.49 -3.90 -1.83
C GLY A 35 7.85 -2.47 -1.41
N ASP A 36 8.68 -2.40 -0.37
CA ASP A 36 9.05 -1.21 0.40
C ASP A 36 7.85 -0.46 1.02
N TYR A 37 7.23 -1.13 1.99
CA TYR A 37 6.09 -0.62 2.75
C TYR A 37 6.50 0.43 3.80
N GLY A 38 7.79 0.50 4.15
CA GLY A 38 8.34 1.33 5.24
C GLY A 38 7.91 0.93 6.67
N ASN A 39 6.72 0.33 6.87
CA ASN A 39 6.25 -0.11 8.19
C ASN A 39 5.20 -1.22 8.09
N ILE A 40 5.18 -2.13 9.07
CA ILE A 40 4.20 -3.23 9.17
C ILE A 40 2.75 -2.76 9.17
N TRP A 41 2.45 -1.56 9.70
CA TRP A 41 1.07 -1.06 9.72
C TRP A 41 0.53 -0.81 8.30
N VAL A 42 1.39 -0.49 7.33
CA VAL A 42 0.98 -0.25 5.94
C VAL A 42 0.53 -1.55 5.30
N LEU A 43 1.30 -2.63 5.49
CA LEU A 43 0.91 -3.97 5.04
C LEU A 43 -0.45 -4.36 5.62
N LYS A 44 -0.61 -4.20 6.94
CA LYS A 44 -1.87 -4.53 7.62
C LYS A 44 -3.05 -3.70 7.10
N TYR A 45 -2.84 -2.40 6.92
CA TYR A 45 -3.84 -1.52 6.35
C TYR A 45 -4.26 -1.97 4.95
N LEU A 46 -3.30 -2.31 4.08
CA LEU A 46 -3.61 -2.76 2.72
C LEU A 46 -4.39 -4.09 2.70
N GLN A 47 -4.03 -5.02 3.59
CA GLN A 47 -4.73 -6.30 3.76
C GLN A 47 -6.15 -6.15 4.32
N ASP A 48 -6.35 -5.23 5.27
CA ASP A 48 -7.64 -5.04 5.94
C ASP A 48 -8.65 -4.26 5.07
N HIS A 49 -8.18 -3.44 4.11
CA HIS A 49 -9.02 -2.50 3.36
C HIS A 49 -9.20 -2.79 1.87
N PHE A 50 -8.36 -3.62 1.25
CA PHE A 50 -8.42 -3.88 -0.20
C PHE A 50 -8.26 -5.37 -0.52
N ASN A 51 -8.75 -5.77 -1.69
CA ASN A 51 -8.31 -7.03 -2.29
C ASN A 51 -6.85 -6.86 -2.72
N PHE A 52 -5.94 -7.44 -1.93
CA PHE A 52 -4.53 -7.05 -1.92
C PHE A 52 -3.60 -8.22 -2.17
N THR A 53 -2.58 -8.00 -2.98
CA THR A 53 -1.39 -8.85 -3.07
C THR A 53 -0.14 -8.01 -3.04
N GLY A 54 0.95 -8.53 -2.51
CA GLY A 54 2.19 -7.77 -2.45
C GLY A 54 3.37 -8.65 -2.17
N VAL A 55 4.53 -8.17 -2.60
CA VAL A 55 5.82 -8.80 -2.31
C VAL A 55 6.54 -7.98 -1.25
N TRP A 56 7.43 -8.64 -0.50
CA TRP A 56 8.32 -7.94 0.42
C TRP A 56 9.51 -7.38 -0.38
N GLY A 57 9.66 -6.06 -0.37
CA GLY A 57 10.81 -5.38 -1.00
C GLY A 57 12.07 -5.49 -0.15
N LEU A 58 13.22 -5.21 -0.73
CA LEU A 58 14.49 -5.20 -0.01
C LEU A 58 14.49 -4.05 1.00
N ALA A 59 14.21 -4.33 2.27
CA ALA A 59 14.28 -3.32 3.32
C ALA A 59 15.75 -2.92 3.50
N HIS A 60 16.06 -1.63 3.33
CA HIS A 60 17.29 -1.03 3.85
C HIS A 60 17.23 -0.99 5.38
N ASN A 61 17.24 -2.16 6.02
CA ASN A 61 17.49 -2.28 7.44
C ASN A 61 19.02 -2.25 7.62
N ALA A 62 19.57 -1.03 7.68
CA ALA A 62 20.91 -0.78 8.17
C ALA A 62 20.95 -0.84 9.70
#